data_AF-A0AAD5LE80-F1
#
_entry.id   AF-A0AAD5LE80-F1
#
_cell.length_a   1.000
_cell.length_b   1.000
_cell.length_c   1.000
_cell.angle_alpha   90.00
_cell.angle_beta   90.00
_cell.angle_gamma   90.00
#
_symmetry.space_group_name_H-M   'P 1'
#
loop_
_entity.id
_entity.type
_entity.pdbx_description
1 polymer ?
#
loop_
_entity_poly.entity_id
_entity_poly.type
_entity_poly.pdbx_seq_one_letter_code
_entity_poly.pdbx_strand_id
1 'polypeptide(L)'
;MMECLGYSSEGLLSEAQRRQAEYDMGDSEGMSPSALQRVFAYTDTVEGPGPAEEEIQLYAAEDDACFPKADAQIPDEADEVRKVLAEKVSAAATMGAPPEVTMALTALLDRYADVFRLRLGRDPPVDMPPMVIRLKEGAVPG
;
A
#
# COMPACT_ATOMS: atom_id res chain seq x y z
N MET A 1 22.75 12.35 11.38
CA MET A 1 22.10 13.63 11.76
C MET A 1 21.89 13.77 13.27
N MET A 2 21.86 12.70 14.10
CA MET A 2 21.83 12.83 15.56
C MET A 2 23.22 12.95 16.22
N GLU A 3 24.23 12.24 15.72
CA GLU A 3 25.59 12.27 16.29
C GLU A 3 26.26 13.65 16.19
N CYS A 4 26.01 14.41 15.13
CA CYS A 4 26.54 15.76 14.95
C CYS A 4 25.98 16.79 15.95
N LEU A 5 24.89 16.45 16.65
CA LEU A 5 24.27 17.25 17.70
C LEU A 5 24.71 16.81 19.11
N GLY A 6 25.68 15.88 19.20
CA GLY A 6 26.21 15.38 20.47
C GLY A 6 25.35 14.29 21.13
N TYR A 7 24.32 13.79 20.45
CA TYR A 7 23.50 12.69 20.93
C TYR A 7 23.97 11.37 20.34
N SER A 8 24.27 10.39 21.20
CA SER A 8 24.45 8.99 20.80
C SER A 8 23.16 8.21 21.04
N SER A 9 22.87 7.25 20.17
CA SER A 9 21.73 6.33 20.32
C SER A 9 21.81 5.58 21.65
N GLU A 10 22.99 5.08 22.01
CA GLU A 10 23.24 4.40 23.28
C GLU A 10 22.97 5.32 24.48
N GLY A 11 23.39 6.58 24.43
CA GLY A 11 23.17 7.55 25.51
C GLY A 11 21.70 7.90 25.68
N LEU A 12 20.97 8.06 24.57
CA LEU A 12 19.52 8.31 24.60
C LEU A 12 18.76 7.11 25.17
N LEU A 13 19.13 5.88 24.79
CA LEU A 13 18.51 4.66 25.30
C LEU A 13 18.80 4.46 26.79
N SER A 14 20.03 4.72 27.23
CA SER A 14 20.41 4.60 28.65
C SER A 14 19.68 5.62 29.53
N GLU A 15 19.53 6.87 29.09
CA GLU A 15 18.74 7.86 29.84
C GLU A 15 17.24 7.55 29.83
N ALA A 16 16.71 6.97 28.74
CA ALA A 16 15.32 6.52 28.69
C ALA A 16 15.06 5.40 29.71
N GLN A 17 15.93 4.39 29.75
CA GLN A 17 15.90 3.30 30.74
C GLN A 17 15.91 3.84 32.18
N ARG A 18 16.73 4.86 32.45
CA ARG A 18 16.80 5.47 33.79
C ARG A 18 15.54 6.25 34.17
N ARG A 19 14.79 6.76 33.20
CA ARG A 19 13.60 7.61 33.44
C ARG A 19 12.32 6.81 33.68
N GLN A 20 12.14 5.69 33.01
CA GLN A 20 11.02 4.78 33.28
C GLN A 20 11.52 3.34 33.29
N ALA A 21 11.23 2.64 34.39
CA ALA A 21 11.59 1.23 34.57
C ALA A 21 10.97 0.30 33.50
N GLU A 22 9.88 0.73 32.87
CA GLU A 22 9.21 0.04 31.77
C GLU A 22 10.08 -0.07 30.51
N TYR A 23 11.07 0.82 30.35
CA TYR A 23 12.02 0.81 29.23
C TYR A 23 13.27 -0.01 29.52
N ASP A 24 13.44 -0.49 30.76
CA ASP A 24 14.50 -1.43 31.11
C ASP A 24 14.07 -2.86 30.75
N MET A 25 14.39 -3.25 29.52
CA MET A 25 14.17 -4.61 29.02
C MET A 25 15.32 -5.56 29.42
N GLY A 26 16.26 -5.12 30.29
CA GLY A 26 17.43 -5.88 30.71
C GLY A 26 17.11 -7.09 31.61
N ASP A 27 15.99 -7.04 32.32
CA ASP A 27 15.48 -8.15 33.15
C ASP A 27 14.81 -9.26 32.32
N SER A 28 14.80 -9.14 30.98
CA SER A 28 14.48 -10.27 30.11
C SER A 28 15.65 -11.25 30.05
N GLU A 29 15.96 -11.88 31.19
CA GLU A 29 16.85 -13.04 31.25
C GLU A 29 16.28 -14.13 30.32
N GLY A 30 16.86 -14.23 29.13
CA GLY A 30 16.50 -15.22 28.13
C GLY A 30 15.14 -14.94 27.49
N MET A 31 15.13 -14.11 26.45
CA MET A 31 14.17 -14.31 25.35
C MET A 31 14.54 -15.63 24.65
N SER A 32 14.29 -16.75 25.33
CA SER A 32 14.24 -18.08 24.72
C SER A 32 13.35 -17.98 23.48
N PRO A 33 13.57 -18.77 22.42
CA PRO A 33 12.60 -18.92 21.34
C PRO A 33 11.18 -19.22 21.86
N SER A 34 11.05 -19.73 23.10
CA SER A 34 9.78 -19.91 23.81
C SER A 34 9.07 -18.61 24.20
N ALA A 35 9.75 -17.47 24.28
CA ALA A 35 9.14 -16.18 24.61
C ALA A 35 8.46 -15.57 23.38
N LEU A 36 9.07 -15.68 22.20
CA LEU A 36 8.36 -15.43 20.94
C LEU A 36 7.25 -16.46 20.74
N GLN A 37 7.49 -17.76 20.97
CA GLN A 37 6.40 -18.76 20.93
C GLN A 37 5.34 -18.54 21.99
N ARG A 38 5.65 -17.92 23.14
CA ARG A 38 4.67 -17.54 24.18
C ARG A 38 3.91 -16.29 23.78
N VAL A 39 4.53 -15.32 23.12
CA VAL A 39 3.82 -14.18 22.53
C VAL A 39 2.88 -14.69 21.44
N PHE A 40 3.34 -15.56 20.54
CA PHE A 40 2.49 -16.22 19.55
C PHE A 40 1.43 -17.13 20.17
N ALA A 41 1.76 -17.88 21.23
CA ALA A 41 0.79 -18.71 21.96
C ALA A 41 -0.19 -17.85 22.77
N TYR A 42 0.22 -16.68 23.26
CA TYR A 42 -0.64 -15.71 23.93
C TYR A 42 -1.59 -15.08 22.92
N THR A 43 -1.14 -14.75 21.71
CA THR A 43 -2.03 -14.31 20.63
C THR A 43 -2.99 -15.41 20.14
N ASP A 44 -2.60 -16.69 20.23
CA ASP A 44 -3.47 -17.83 19.91
C ASP A 44 -4.42 -18.25 21.05
N THR A 45 -4.12 -17.91 22.31
CA THR A 45 -4.92 -18.34 23.49
C THR A 45 -5.68 -17.22 24.16
N VAL A 46 -5.35 -15.97 23.88
CA VAL A 46 -6.14 -14.81 24.27
C VAL A 46 -7.15 -14.59 23.16
N GLU A 47 -8.38 -15.02 23.39
CA GLU A 47 -9.52 -14.33 22.83
C GLU A 47 -9.43 -12.88 23.32
N GLY A 48 -8.74 -12.04 22.54
CA GLY A 48 -8.84 -10.60 22.71
C GLY A 48 -10.31 -10.23 22.66
N PRO A 49 -10.71 -9.08 23.25
CA PRO A 49 -12.05 -8.58 23.00
C PRO A 49 -12.28 -8.63 21.49
N GLY A 50 -13.37 -9.29 21.08
CA GLY A 50 -13.75 -9.34 19.68
C GLY A 50 -13.76 -7.93 19.09
N PRO A 51 -13.60 -7.80 17.77
CA PRO A 51 -13.47 -6.51 17.14
C PRO A 51 -14.59 -5.58 17.61
N ALA A 52 -14.21 -4.36 17.96
CA ALA A 52 -15.15 -3.39 18.48
C ALA A 52 -16.20 -3.08 17.41
N GLU A 53 -17.38 -2.60 17.80
CA GLU A 53 -18.46 -2.37 16.84
C GLU A 53 -18.07 -1.30 15.80
N GLU A 54 -17.24 -0.33 16.20
CA GLU A 54 -16.60 0.62 15.30
C GLU A 54 -15.64 -0.01 14.29
N GLU A 55 -14.96 -1.10 14.63
CA GLU A 55 -14.03 -1.81 13.76
C GLU A 55 -14.78 -2.63 12.71
N ILE A 56 -15.84 -3.33 13.13
CA ILE A 56 -16.69 -4.12 12.22
C ILE A 56 -17.35 -3.22 11.17
N GLN A 57 -17.73 -2.00 11.55
CA GLN A 57 -18.29 -1.01 10.63
C GLN A 57 -17.29 -0.52 9.58
N LEU A 58 -15.98 -0.59 9.86
CA LEU A 58 -14.93 -0.15 8.96
C LEU A 58 -14.45 -1.25 8.01
N TYR A 59 -14.59 -2.53 8.38
CA TYR A 59 -14.08 -3.66 7.58
C TYR A 59 -14.44 -3.61 6.10
N ALA A 60 -15.70 -3.30 5.74
CA ALA A 60 -16.08 -3.21 4.34
C ALA A 60 -15.34 -2.10 3.59
N ALA A 61 -15.15 -0.95 4.23
CA ALA A 61 -14.44 0.18 3.65
C ALA A 61 -12.92 -0.07 3.59
N GLU A 62 -12.36 -0.74 4.59
CA GLU A 62 -10.96 -1.18 4.63
C GLU A 62 -10.69 -2.21 3.53
N ASP A 63 -11.56 -3.21 3.39
CA ASP A 63 -11.47 -4.23 2.35
C ASP A 63 -11.56 -3.61 0.95
N ASP A 64 -12.50 -2.72 0.70
CA ASP A 64 -12.61 -2.07 -0.62
C ASP A 64 -11.42 -1.12 -0.90
N ALA A 65 -10.79 -0.55 0.15
CA ALA A 65 -9.58 0.25 0.01
C ALA A 65 -8.31 -0.59 -0.22
N CYS A 66 -8.19 -1.74 0.45
CA CYS A 66 -7.05 -2.65 0.32
C CYS A 66 -7.13 -3.56 -0.91
N PHE A 67 -8.34 -3.98 -1.28
CA PHE A 67 -8.64 -4.90 -2.38
C PHE A 67 -9.68 -4.29 -3.32
N PRO A 68 -9.32 -3.21 -4.03
CA PRO A 68 -10.22 -2.58 -4.98
C PRO A 68 -10.63 -3.61 -6.05
N LYS A 69 -11.94 -3.78 -6.21
CA LYS A 69 -12.52 -4.71 -7.18
C LYS A 69 -12.41 -4.09 -8.56
N ALA A 70 -11.76 -4.80 -9.50
CA ALA A 70 -11.79 -4.40 -10.91
C ALA A 70 -13.20 -4.61 -11.46
N ASP A 71 -13.80 -3.56 -12.02
CA ASP A 71 -15.14 -3.60 -12.59
C ASP A 71 -15.20 -4.62 -13.74
N ALA A 72 -16.15 -5.55 -13.68
CA ALA A 72 -16.19 -6.71 -14.57
C ALA A 72 -16.60 -6.36 -16.02
N GLN A 73 -17.15 -5.16 -16.24
CA GLN A 73 -17.76 -4.71 -17.50
C GLN A 73 -17.54 -3.21 -17.66
N ILE A 74 -16.27 -2.78 -17.77
CA ILE A 74 -16.00 -1.39 -18.13
C ILE A 74 -16.31 -1.25 -19.63
N PRO A 75 -17.28 -0.39 -20.03
CA PRO A 75 -17.42 -0.02 -21.44
C PRO A 75 -16.12 0.63 -21.93
N ASP A 76 -15.95 0.78 -23.25
CA ASP A 76 -14.75 1.41 -23.82
C ASP A 76 -14.52 2.81 -23.20
N GLU A 77 -13.64 2.87 -22.20
CA GLU A 77 -13.35 4.08 -21.42
C GLU A 77 -12.47 5.04 -22.24
N ALA A 78 -11.99 4.61 -23.42
CA ALA A 78 -11.10 5.38 -24.26
C ALA A 78 -11.67 6.77 -24.58
N ASP A 79 -12.98 6.89 -24.81
CA ASP A 79 -13.62 8.17 -25.10
C ASP A 79 -13.66 9.09 -23.86
N GLU A 80 -13.93 8.55 -22.67
CA GLU A 80 -13.91 9.31 -21.41
C GLU A 80 -12.48 9.76 -21.08
N VAL A 81 -11.50 8.87 -21.24
CA VAL A 81 -10.08 9.17 -21.06
C VAL A 81 -9.65 10.29 -22.01
N ARG A 82 -9.94 10.18 -23.31
CA ARG A 82 -9.60 11.21 -24.31
C ARG A 82 -10.22 12.56 -23.95
N LYS A 83 -11.47 12.57 -23.49
CA LYS A 83 -12.13 13.79 -23.03
C LYS A 83 -11.38 14.42 -21.84
N VAL A 84 -11.03 13.64 -20.82
CA VAL A 84 -10.28 14.13 -19.66
C VAL A 84 -8.90 14.65 -20.07
N LEU A 85 -8.20 13.95 -20.97
CA LEU A 85 -6.90 14.39 -21.48
C LEU A 85 -7.00 15.73 -22.23
N ALA A 86 -8.02 15.90 -23.07
CA ALA A 86 -8.29 17.16 -23.76
C ALA A 86 -8.60 18.31 -22.76
N GLU A 87 -9.36 18.02 -21.70
CA GLU A 87 -9.61 18.99 -20.62
C GLU A 87 -8.32 19.37 -19.87
N LYS A 88 -7.38 18.45 -19.67
CA LYS A 88 -6.08 18.78 -19.06
C LYS A 88 -5.20 19.63 -19.98
N VAL A 89 -5.22 19.39 -21.28
CA VAL A 89 -4.50 20.24 -22.25
C VAL A 89 -5.09 21.65 -22.27
N SER A 90 -6.42 21.78 -22.27
CA SER A 90 -7.06 23.10 -22.24
C SER A 90 -6.76 23.84 -20.94
N ALA A 91 -6.77 23.15 -19.79
CA ALA A 91 -6.34 23.72 -18.53
C ALA A 91 -4.88 24.22 -18.57
N ALA A 92 -3.96 23.43 -19.12
CA ALA A 92 -2.57 23.86 -19.30
C ALA A 92 -2.46 25.12 -20.16
N ALA A 93 -3.22 25.20 -21.26
CA ALA A 93 -3.28 26.40 -22.10
C ALA A 93 -3.77 27.63 -21.31
N THR A 94 -4.82 27.48 -20.50
CA THR A 94 -5.34 28.59 -19.67
C THR A 94 -4.35 29.04 -18.59
N MET A 95 -3.47 28.15 -18.13
CA MET A 95 -2.39 28.47 -17.19
C MET A 95 -1.16 29.12 -17.86
N GLY A 96 -1.22 29.38 -19.17
CA GLY A 96 -0.16 30.07 -19.91
C GLY A 96 0.84 29.14 -20.59
N ALA A 97 0.50 27.86 -20.79
CA ALA A 97 1.34 26.97 -21.60
C ALA A 97 1.43 27.48 -23.05
N PRO A 98 2.64 27.56 -23.64
CA PRO A 98 2.82 27.98 -25.03
C PRO A 98 2.09 27.05 -26.02
N PRO A 99 1.61 27.57 -27.18
CA PRO A 99 0.86 26.78 -28.15
C PRO A 99 1.68 25.61 -28.73
N GLU A 100 2.98 25.77 -28.86
CA GLU A 100 3.90 24.70 -29.31
C GLU A 100 3.92 23.53 -28.31
N VAL A 101 3.91 23.85 -27.01
CA VAL A 101 3.90 22.88 -25.92
C VAL A 101 2.55 22.19 -25.85
N THR A 102 1.44 22.93 -25.96
CA THR A 102 0.10 22.34 -25.92
C THR A 102 -0.16 21.43 -27.13
N MET A 103 0.30 21.80 -28.33
CA MET A 103 0.23 20.94 -29.52
C MET A 103 1.03 19.65 -29.34
N ALA A 104 2.28 19.76 -28.85
CA ALA A 104 3.12 18.59 -28.58
C ALA A 104 2.49 17.69 -27.51
N LEU A 105 1.91 18.29 -26.47
CA LEU A 105 1.22 17.57 -25.40
C LEU A 105 -0.02 16.83 -25.91
N THR A 106 -0.86 17.47 -26.73
CA THR A 106 -2.02 16.81 -27.35
C THR A 106 -1.59 15.59 -28.15
N ALA A 107 -0.59 15.75 -29.04
CA ALA A 107 -0.11 14.66 -29.88
C ALA A 107 0.46 13.48 -29.05
N LEU A 108 1.13 13.78 -27.95
CA LEU A 108 1.67 12.77 -27.04
C LEU A 108 0.55 12.01 -26.32
N LEU A 109 -0.43 12.74 -25.77
CA LEU A 109 -1.54 12.18 -25.03
C LEU A 109 -2.47 11.36 -25.92
N ASP A 110 -2.71 11.79 -27.16
CA ASP A 110 -3.48 11.01 -28.13
C ASP A 110 -2.79 9.70 -28.53
N ARG A 111 -1.45 9.72 -28.63
CA ARG A 111 -0.64 8.53 -28.95
C ARG A 111 -0.68 7.48 -27.84
N TYR A 112 -0.64 7.92 -26.58
CA TYR A 112 -0.57 7.05 -25.41
C TYR A 112 -1.87 7.04 -24.60
N ALA A 113 -3.00 7.29 -25.25
CA ALA A 113 -4.31 7.34 -24.58
C ALA A 113 -4.67 6.00 -23.90
N ASP A 114 -4.14 4.89 -24.41
CA ASP A 114 -4.33 3.53 -23.91
C ASP A 114 -3.61 3.25 -22.58
N VAL A 115 -2.62 4.06 -22.21
CA VAL A 115 -1.88 3.95 -20.93
C VAL A 115 -2.69 4.49 -19.75
N PHE A 116 -3.68 5.33 -20.02
CA PHE A 116 -4.47 5.97 -18.97
C PHE A 116 -5.74 5.18 -18.65
N ARG A 117 -6.10 5.20 -17.37
CA ARG A 117 -7.30 4.58 -16.80
C ARG A 117 -7.91 5.52 -15.76
N LEU A 118 -9.23 5.69 -15.82
CA LEU A 118 -10.06 6.38 -14.84
C LEU A 118 -10.58 5.39 -13.79
N ARG A 119 -10.75 4.12 -14.18
CA ARG A 119 -11.20 3.03 -13.31
C ARG A 119 -10.23 1.85 -13.34
N LEU A 120 -10.20 1.06 -12.27
CA LEU A 120 -9.36 -0.14 -12.21
C LEU A 120 -9.91 -1.20 -13.16
N GLY A 121 -9.23 -1.38 -14.30
CA GLY A 121 -9.58 -2.36 -15.31
C GLY A 121 -8.91 -3.72 -15.10
N ARG A 122 -9.43 -4.74 -15.80
CA ARG A 122 -8.78 -6.05 -15.94
C ARG A 122 -7.80 -6.05 -17.12
N ASP A 123 -6.86 -5.11 -17.11
CA ASP A 123 -5.81 -5.09 -18.13
C ASP A 123 -4.94 -6.34 -17.95
N PRO A 124 -4.68 -7.12 -19.02
CA PRO A 124 -3.81 -8.28 -18.92
C PRO A 124 -2.38 -7.82 -18.60
N PRO A 125 -1.61 -8.62 -17.82
CA PRO A 125 -0.22 -8.28 -17.58
C PRO A 125 0.56 -8.32 -18.90
N VAL A 126 1.33 -7.27 -19.17
CA VAL A 126 2.12 -7.17 -20.40
C VAL A 126 3.27 -8.17 -20.37
N ASP A 127 3.35 -9.02 -21.39
CA ASP A 127 4.44 -9.97 -21.64
C ASP A 127 4.85 -10.87 -20.46
N MET A 128 3.90 -11.17 -19.57
CA MET A 128 4.14 -12.06 -18.45
C MET A 128 3.71 -13.49 -18.79
N PRO A 129 4.62 -14.49 -18.70
CA PRO A 129 4.22 -15.88 -18.82
C PRO A 129 3.29 -16.25 -17.65
N PRO A 130 2.42 -17.27 -17.82
CA PRO A 130 1.54 -17.73 -16.76
C PRO A 130 2.31 -18.10 -15.49
N MET A 131 1.79 -17.69 -14.34
CA MET A 131 2.38 -18.02 -13.04
C MET A 131 2.29 -19.53 -12.79
N VAL A 132 3.43 -20.17 -12.47
CA VAL A 132 3.47 -21.59 -12.11
C VAL A 132 3.55 -21.70 -10.59
N ILE A 133 2.50 -22.27 -9.99
CA ILE A 133 2.41 -22.45 -8.54
C ILE A 133 2.91 -23.86 -8.18
N ARG A 134 3.85 -23.95 -7.23
CA ARG A 134 4.30 -25.23 -6.67
C ARG A 134 3.52 -25.52 -5.39
N LEU A 135 2.77 -26.62 -5.40
CA LEU A 135 2.06 -27.09 -4.22
C LEU A 135 3.02 -27.87 -3.31
N LYS A 136 2.77 -27.82 -2.00
CA LYS A 136 3.42 -28.71 -1.04
C LYS A 136 2.92 -30.14 -1.24
N GLU A 137 3.74 -31.14 -0.89
CA GLU A 137 3.32 -32.54 -0.93
C GLU A 137 2.11 -32.77 -0.03
N GLY A 138 1.11 -33.49 -0.54
CA GLY A 138 -0.14 -33.77 0.16
C GLY A 138 -1.17 -32.63 0.15
N ALA A 139 -0.95 -31.54 -0.60
CA ALA A 139 -1.97 -30.51 -0.78
C ALA A 139 -3.22 -31.09 -1.47
N VAL A 140 -4.39 -30.88 -0.85
CA VAL A 140 -5.69 -31.24 -1.39
C VAL A 140 -6.47 -29.97 -1.75
N PRO A 141 -7.25 -29.96 -2.85
CA PRO A 141 -8.17 -28.87 -3.14
C PRO A 141 -9.20 -28.74 -2.01
N GLY A 142 -9.40 -27.51 -1.54
CA GLY A 142 -10.47 -27.18 -0.61
C GLY A 142 -11.84 -27.18 -1.28
#